data_AF-A0A2P2KTH5-F1
#
_entry.id   AF-A0A2P2KTH5-F1
#
_cell.length_a   1.000
_cell.length_b   1.000
_cell.length_c   1.000
_cell.angle_alpha   90.00
_cell.angle_beta   90.00
_cell.angle_gamma   90.00
#
_symmetry.space_group_name_H-M   'P 1'
#
loop_
_entity.id
_entity.type
_entity.pdbx_description
1 polymer ?
#
loop_
_entity_poly.entity_id
_entity_poly.type
_entity_poly.pdbx_seq_one_letter_code
_entity_poly.pdbx_strand_id
1 'polypeptide(L)'
;MGPLFLELGVPPQVSSATATFAMTFSSSMSVVEYYLLKRFPVPYALYFLAVATIAALIGQHFVKKFIIMTGRASLIIFILAFTIFVSAISLGGVGISNMIEKIDDHEYMGFENLCKS
;
A
#
# COMPACT_ATOMS: atom_id res chain seq x y z
N MET A 1 -1.43 -10.12 2.18
CA MET A 1 -1.63 -11.29 1.29
C MET A 1 -0.34 -11.69 0.54
N GLY A 2 0.85 -11.54 1.14
CA GLY A 2 2.14 -11.81 0.48
C GLY A 2 2.72 -13.21 0.73
N PRO A 3 2.81 -13.71 1.98
CA PRO A 3 3.48 -14.99 2.25
C PRO A 3 2.63 -16.24 1.99
N LEU A 4 1.29 -16.12 1.91
CA LEU A 4 0.38 -17.26 1.76
C LEU A 4 0.45 -17.94 0.37
N PHE A 5 0.88 -17.21 -0.66
CA PHE A 5 0.99 -17.75 -2.02
C PHE A 5 2.35 -18.39 -2.32
N LEU A 6 3.33 -18.25 -1.43
CA LEU A 6 4.65 -18.87 -1.54
C LEU A 6 4.69 -20.27 -0.87
N GLU A 7 3.75 -20.56 0.04
CA GLU A 7 3.57 -21.86 0.72
C GLU A 7 2.76 -22.90 -0.09
N LEU A 8 2.01 -22.49 -1.12
CA LEU A 8 1.06 -23.39 -1.80
C LEU A 8 1.58 -24.04 -3.11
N GLY A 9 2.79 -23.72 -3.58
CA GLY A 9 3.38 -24.41 -4.73
C GLY A 9 2.61 -24.31 -6.07
N VAL A 10 1.68 -23.36 -6.20
CA VAL A 10 0.83 -23.16 -7.39
C VAL A 10 1.44 -22.12 -8.34
N PRO A 11 1.39 -22.33 -9.67
CA PRO A 11 1.94 -21.41 -10.67
C PRO A 11 1.47 -19.95 -10.45
N PRO A 12 2.38 -18.96 -10.48
CA PRO A 12 2.13 -17.57 -10.10
C PRO A 12 1.10 -16.86 -10.99
N GLN A 13 0.79 -17.44 -12.15
CA GLN A 13 -0.01 -16.82 -13.19
C GLN A 13 -1.52 -16.80 -12.89
N VAL A 14 -2.03 -17.75 -12.10
CA VAL A 14 -3.46 -17.81 -11.72
C VAL A 14 -3.72 -17.14 -10.35
N SER A 15 -2.78 -17.31 -9.42
CA SER A 15 -2.80 -16.63 -8.11
C SER A 15 -2.71 -15.11 -8.27
N SER A 16 -1.85 -14.62 -9.18
CA SER A 16 -1.75 -13.20 -9.49
C SER A 16 -3.07 -12.63 -10.03
N ALA A 17 -3.80 -13.39 -10.86
CA ALA A 17 -5.08 -12.95 -11.40
C ALA A 17 -6.15 -12.86 -10.29
N THR A 18 -6.25 -13.88 -9.43
CA THR A 18 -7.17 -13.88 -8.28
C THR A 18 -6.84 -12.76 -7.28
N ALA A 19 -5.56 -12.53 -6.97
CA ALA A 19 -5.13 -11.45 -6.09
C ALA A 19 -5.44 -10.07 -6.67
N THR A 20 -5.22 -9.88 -7.98
CA THR A 20 -5.58 -8.64 -8.68
C THR A 20 -7.09 -8.42 -8.64
N PHE A 21 -7.88 -9.47 -8.87
CA PHE A 21 -9.35 -9.39 -8.80
C PHE A 21 -9.83 -9.00 -7.40
N ALA A 22 -9.32 -9.66 -6.35
CA ALA A 22 -9.65 -9.34 -4.96
C ALA A 22 -9.28 -7.90 -4.59
N MET A 23 -8.11 -7.41 -5.04
CA MET A 23 -7.71 -6.02 -4.85
C MET A 23 -8.63 -5.05 -5.59
N THR A 24 -8.98 -5.30 -6.86
CA THR A 24 -9.88 -4.42 -7.62
C THR A 24 -11.28 -4.36 -7.01
N PHE A 25 -11.79 -5.48 -6.50
CA PHE A 25 -13.09 -5.54 -5.84
C PHE A 25 -13.09 -4.74 -4.54
N SER A 26 -12.08 -4.95 -3.68
CA SER A 26 -11.92 -4.20 -2.43
C SER A 26 -11.71 -2.71 -2.68
N SER A 27 -10.94 -2.33 -3.71
CA SER A 27 -10.72 -0.94 -4.09
C SER A 27 -12.02 -0.25 -4.51
N SER A 28 -12.84 -0.94 -5.31
CA SER A 28 -14.13 -0.41 -5.79
C SER A 28 -15.10 -0.20 -4.62
N MET A 29 -15.10 -1.12 -3.66
CA MET A 29 -15.91 -1.01 -2.44
C MET A 29 -15.50 0.21 -1.60
N SER A 30 -14.20 0.45 -1.41
CA SER A 30 -13.72 1.65 -0.70
C SER A 30 -14.08 2.95 -1.42
N VAL A 31 -14.06 2.99 -2.76
CA VAL A 31 -14.48 4.19 -3.52
C VAL A 31 -15.96 4.49 -3.28
N VAL A 32 -16.81 3.46 -3.27
CA VAL A 32 -18.25 3.60 -2.97
C VAL A 32 -18.46 4.07 -1.53
N GLU A 33 -17.72 3.52 -0.57
CA GLU A 33 -17.78 3.94 0.84
C GLU A 33 -17.36 5.42 1.03
N TYR A 34 -16.24 5.82 0.42
CA TYR A 34 -15.79 7.21 0.40
C TYR A 34 -16.76 8.15 -0.31
N TYR A 35 -17.47 7.66 -1.32
CA TYR A 35 -18.54 8.41 -2.01
C TYR A 35 -19.76 8.61 -1.10
N LEU A 36 -20.15 7.61 -0.29
CA LEU A 36 -21.28 7.70 0.64
C LEU A 36 -21.00 8.57 1.87
N LEU A 37 -19.75 8.67 2.34
CA LEU A 37 -19.39 9.56 3.47
C LEU A 37 -19.48 11.06 3.16
N LYS A 38 -19.76 11.46 1.91
CA LYS A 38 -20.27 12.78 1.46
C LYS A 38 -19.65 14.02 2.16
N ARG A 39 -18.35 14.01 2.44
CA ARG A 39 -17.66 15.11 3.15
C ARG A 39 -16.71 15.94 2.28
N PHE A 40 -16.50 15.60 1.00
CA PHE A 40 -15.55 16.34 0.15
C PHE A 40 -16.05 16.62 -1.28
N PRO A 41 -15.74 17.81 -1.84
CA PRO A 41 -16.24 18.30 -3.12
C PRO A 41 -15.78 17.45 -4.31
N VAL A 42 -16.76 17.04 -5.12
CA VAL A 42 -16.64 16.27 -6.39
C VAL A 42 -15.43 16.62 -7.29
N PRO A 43 -15.03 17.89 -7.50
CA PRO A 43 -13.88 18.21 -8.34
C PRO A 43 -12.54 17.62 -7.86
N TYR A 44 -12.33 17.50 -6.55
CA TYR A 44 -11.08 16.94 -6.02
C TYR A 44 -10.98 15.43 -6.24
N ALA A 45 -12.12 14.72 -6.17
CA ALA A 45 -12.17 13.28 -6.45
C ALA A 45 -11.84 12.99 -7.92
N LEU A 46 -12.38 13.79 -8.85
CA LEU A 46 -12.06 13.68 -10.27
C LEU A 46 -10.59 13.97 -10.57
N TYR A 47 -10.00 14.99 -9.94
CA TYR A 47 -8.58 15.30 -10.09
C TYR A 47 -7.71 14.15 -9.57
N PHE A 48 -7.97 13.64 -8.38
CA PHE A 48 -7.23 12.51 -7.82
C PHE A 48 -7.38 11.25 -8.67
N LEU A 49 -8.56 10.98 -9.22
CA LEU A 49 -8.80 9.85 -10.12
C LEU A 49 -7.99 10.00 -11.42
N ALA A 50 -7.94 11.20 -12.00
CA ALA A 50 -7.14 11.47 -13.19
C ALA A 50 -5.63 11.31 -12.91
N VAL A 51 -5.14 11.86 -11.79
CA VAL A 51 -3.72 11.70 -11.41
C VAL A 51 -3.39 10.24 -11.11
N ALA A 52 -4.25 9.52 -10.38
CA ALA A 52 -4.06 8.12 -10.05
C ALA A 52 -4.05 7.22 -11.29
N THR A 53 -4.93 7.47 -12.27
CA THR A 53 -4.95 6.71 -13.52
C THR A 53 -3.68 6.94 -14.34
N ILE A 54 -3.21 8.18 -14.46
CA ILE A 54 -1.94 8.50 -15.14
C ILE A 54 -0.76 7.83 -14.42
N ALA A 55 -0.69 7.94 -13.10
CA ALA A 55 0.36 7.30 -12.30
C ALA A 55 0.34 5.77 -12.44
N ALA A 56 -0.85 5.16 -12.44
CA ALA A 56 -1.02 3.72 -12.62
C ALA A 56 -0.57 3.26 -14.01
N LEU A 57 -0.93 4.00 -15.08
CA LEU A 57 -0.49 3.69 -16.45
C LEU A 57 1.04 3.74 -16.57
N ILE A 58 1.66 4.77 -16.01
CA ILE A 58 3.12 4.91 -16.01
C ILE A 58 3.76 3.76 -15.21
N GLY A 59 3.29 3.51 -13.98
CA GLY A 59 3.80 2.45 -13.12
C GLY A 59 3.68 1.07 -13.77
N GLN A 60 2.52 0.75 -14.34
CA GLN A 60 2.30 -0.50 -15.07
C GLN A 60 3.22 -0.63 -16.29
N HIS A 61 3.44 0.44 -17.05
CA HIS A 61 4.33 0.43 -18.20
C HIS A 61 5.78 0.13 -17.79
N PHE A 62 6.27 0.81 -16.75
CA PHE A 62 7.62 0.58 -16.21
C PHE A 62 7.78 -0.83 -15.66
N VAL A 63 6.86 -1.29 -14.82
CA VAL A 63 6.90 -2.64 -14.23
C VAL A 63 6.86 -3.71 -15.31
N LYS A 64 5.98 -3.57 -16.32
CA LYS A 64 5.90 -4.51 -17.44
C LYS A 64 7.19 -4.56 -18.26
N LYS A 65 7.84 -3.41 -18.50
CA LYS A 65 9.13 -3.33 -19.19
C LYS A 65 10.26 -3.98 -18.39
N PHE A 66 10.28 -3.78 -17.08
CA PHE A 66 11.24 -4.43 -16.16
C PHE A 66 11.05 -5.94 -16.09
N ILE A 67 9.81 -6.43 -16.12
CA ILE A 67 9.48 -7.86 -16.13
C ILE A 67 10.01 -8.52 -17.42
N ILE A 68 9.73 -7.92 -18.58
CA ILE A 68 10.14 -8.46 -19.89
C ILE A 68 11.67 -8.50 -20.02
N MET A 69 12.38 -7.54 -19.43
CA MET A 69 13.84 -7.48 -19.50
C MET A 69 14.55 -8.60 -18.72
N THR A 70 13.91 -9.20 -17.69
CA THR A 70 14.66 -9.96 -16.66
C THR A 70 14.26 -11.43 -16.49
N GLY A 71 13.06 -11.86 -16.86
CA GLY A 71 12.71 -13.27 -17.15
C GLY A 71 12.95 -14.37 -16.08
N ARG A 72 13.28 -14.08 -14.82
CA ARG A 72 13.58 -15.09 -13.76
C ARG A 72 12.82 -14.86 -12.45
N ALA A 73 12.61 -15.95 -11.69
CA ALA A 73 11.85 -15.99 -10.42
C ALA A 73 12.39 -15.06 -9.32
N SER A 74 13.67 -14.65 -9.38
CA SER A 74 14.28 -13.67 -8.48
C SER A 74 13.58 -12.31 -8.48
N LEU A 75 12.77 -12.01 -9.50
CA LEU A 75 12.08 -10.73 -9.67
C LEU A 75 10.95 -10.50 -8.67
N ILE A 76 10.23 -11.55 -8.26
CA ILE A 76 9.17 -11.43 -7.25
C ILE A 76 9.77 -10.99 -5.91
N ILE A 77 10.90 -11.59 -5.54
CA ILE A 77 11.59 -11.29 -4.28
C ILE A 77 12.14 -9.87 -4.28
N PHE A 78 12.69 -9.40 -5.41
CA PHE A 78 13.18 -8.02 -5.53
C PHE A 78 12.06 -6.98 -5.39
N ILE A 79 10.91 -7.20 -6.03
CA ILE A 79 9.74 -6.32 -5.89
C ILE A 79 9.24 -6.34 -4.44
N LEU A 80 9.11 -7.53 -3.84
CA LEU A 80 8.68 -7.65 -2.44
C LEU A 80 9.63 -6.89 -1.50
N ALA A 81 10.94 -7.09 -1.63
CA ALA A 81 11.93 -6.40 -0.81
C ALA A 81 11.87 -4.87 -0.99
N PHE A 82 11.76 -4.38 -2.23
CA PHE A 82 11.64 -2.96 -2.51
C PHE A 82 10.36 -2.37 -1.91
N THR A 83 9.21 -3.04 -2.07
CA THR A 83 7.95 -2.58 -1.48
C THR A 83 8.02 -2.53 0.04
N ILE A 84 8.61 -3.54 0.69
CA ILE A 84 8.81 -3.56 2.14
C ILE A 84 9.72 -2.41 2.60
N PHE A 85 10.81 -2.16 1.87
CA PHE A 85 11.74 -1.08 2.20
C PHE A 85 11.09 0.30 2.11
N VAL A 86 10.37 0.58 1.02
CA VAL A 86 9.63 1.84 0.85
C VAL A 86 8.55 1.99 1.92
N SER A 87 7.80 0.94 2.22
CA SER A 87 6.80 0.96 3.29
C SER A 87 7.42 1.23 4.66
N ALA A 88 8.55 0.59 4.97
CA ALA A 88 9.27 0.80 6.23
C ALA A 88 9.78 2.23 6.37
N ILE A 89 10.33 2.82 5.30
CA ILE A 89 10.77 4.21 5.30
C ILE A 89 9.60 5.17 5.47
N SER A 90 8.50 4.99 4.73
CA SER A 90 7.34 5.89 4.84
C SER A 90 6.68 5.82 6.21
N LEU A 91 6.42 4.61 6.73
CA LEU A 91 5.83 4.42 8.06
C LEU A 91 6.80 4.87 9.17
N GLY A 92 8.08 4.55 9.04
CA GLY A 92 9.12 5.00 9.96
C GLY A 92 9.25 6.52 9.98
N GLY A 93 9.31 7.17 8.82
CA GLY A 93 9.45 8.63 8.72
C GLY A 93 8.24 9.39 9.29
N VAL A 94 7.02 8.97 8.94
CA VAL A 94 5.79 9.58 9.50
C VAL A 94 5.65 9.26 10.99
N GLY A 95 5.98 8.04 11.41
CA GLY A 95 5.94 7.62 12.81
C GLY A 95 6.91 8.41 13.69
N ILE A 96 8.15 8.60 13.23
CA ILE A 96 9.17 9.39 13.94
C ILE A 96 8.75 10.86 14.02
N SER A 97 8.25 11.44 12.92
CA SER A 97 7.81 12.84 12.91
C SER A 97 6.65 13.10 13.89
N ASN A 98 5.66 12.20 13.91
CA ASN A 98 4.50 12.29 14.80
C ASN A 98 4.88 12.01 16.27
N MET A 99 5.90 11.18 16.50
CA MET A 99 6.43 10.92 17.84
C MET A 99 7.19 12.14 18.40
N ILE A 100 7.97 12.83 17.57
CA ILE A 100 8.70 14.04 17.97
C ILE A 100 7.72 15.18 18.30
N GLU A 101 6.67 15.36 17.50
CA GLU A 101 5.62 16.37 17.75
C GLU A 101 4.88 16.11 19.08
N LYS A 102 4.57 14.84 19.37
CA LYS A 102 3.96 14.45 20.65
C LYS A 102 4.86 14.61 21.88
N ILE A 103 6.18 14.55 21.69
CA ILE A 103 7.17 14.79 22.75
C ILE A 103 7.29 16.28 23.07
N ASP A 104 7.24 17.14 22.06
CA ASP A 104 7.31 18.61 22.23
C ASP A 104 6.08 19.13 22.99
N ASP A 105 4.89 18.61 22.66
CA ASP A 105 3.62 18.98 23.28
C ASP A 105 3.40 18.40 24.70
N HIS A 106 4.38 17.67 25.25
CA HIS A 106 4.30 16.95 26.54
C HIS A 106 3.06 16.03 26.65
N GLU A 107 2.58 15.50 25.53
CA GLU A 107 1.42 14.62 25.52
C GLU A 107 1.77 13.18 25.94
N TYR A 108 0.80 12.55 26.60
CA TYR A 108 0.90 11.21 27.13
C TYR A 108 1.14 10.20 25.99
N MET A 109 2.34 9.61 25.92
CA MET A 109 2.80 8.74 24.82
C MET A 109 2.13 7.35 24.76
N GLY A 110 0.97 7.18 25.39
CA GLY A 110 0.20 5.93 25.36
C GLY A 110 0.77 4.80 26.22
N PHE A 111 1.82 5.04 27.00
CA PHE A 111 2.27 4.11 28.04
C PHE A 111 1.29 4.17 29.22
N GLU A 112 0.39 3.19 29.32
CA GLU A 112 -0.32 2.94 30.58
C GLU A 112 0.71 2.77 31.70
N ASN A 113 0.46 3.43 32.84
CA ASN A 113 1.31 3.31 34.01
C ASN A 113 1.30 1.86 34.49
N LEU A 114 2.36 1.11 34.18
CA LEU A 114 2.60 -0.24 34.71
C LEU A 114 2.74 -0.28 36.24
N CYS A 115 2.79 0.90 36.89
CA CYS A 115 2.71 1.08 38.32
C CYS A 115 1.38 1.73 38.72
N LYS A 116 0.27 0.99 38.57
CA LYS A 116 -0.89 1.18 39.43
C LYS A 116 -0.77 0.15 40.54
N SER A 117 -0.13 0.55 41.65
CA SER A 117 -0.10 -0.23 42.89
C SER A 117 -1.36 0.00 43.70
#